data_AF-A0AAU1R884-F1
#
_entry.id   AF-A0AAU1R884-F1
#
_cell.length_a   1.000
_cell.length_b   1.000
_cell.length_c   1.000
_cell.angle_alpha   90.00
_cell.angle_beta   90.00
_cell.angle_gamma   90.00
#
_symmetry.space_group_name_H-M   'P 1'
#
loop_
_entity.id
_entity.type
_entity.pdbx_description
1 polymer ?
#
loop_
_entity_poly.entity_id
_entity_poly.type
_entity_poly.pdbx_seq_one_letter_code
_entity_poly.pdbx_strand_id
1 'polypeptide(L)'
;MCSPSARELAAADLLITGEGRFNRSSLLGKAVGEALERAHRARTTAAFVAGQIAAGGDGAGMLVSLTTLAGDDASARARPLYWIRNAGAALATDASEGDEVVS
;
A
#
# COMPACT_ATOMS: atom_id res chain seq x y z
N MET A 1 -13.13 0.63 -10.90
CA MET A 1 -12.35 -0.60 -10.61
C MET A 1 -13.24 -1.56 -9.84
N CYS A 2 -13.23 -2.85 -10.20
CA CYS A 2 -13.93 -3.88 -9.44
C CYS A 2 -13.04 -4.29 -8.26
N SER A 3 -13.59 -4.36 -7.04
CA SER A 3 -12.83 -4.83 -5.88
C SER A 3 -12.65 -6.35 -5.94
N PRO A 4 -11.52 -6.91 -5.47
CA PRO A 4 -11.32 -8.35 -5.43
C PRO A 4 -12.35 -9.01 -4.51
N SER A 5 -12.77 -10.21 -4.89
CA SER A 5 -13.66 -11.06 -4.11
C SER A 5 -12.93 -11.64 -2.90
N ALA A 6 -13.70 -12.10 -1.89
CA ALA A 6 -13.12 -12.76 -0.72
C ALA A 6 -12.35 -14.04 -1.09
N ARG A 7 -12.78 -14.77 -2.14
CA ARG A 7 -12.09 -15.96 -2.62
C ARG A 7 -10.76 -15.61 -3.28
N GLU A 8 -10.71 -14.56 -4.10
CA GLU A 8 -9.46 -14.10 -4.72
C GLU A 8 -8.47 -13.62 -3.66
N LEU A 9 -8.93 -12.92 -2.63
CA LEU A 9 -8.09 -12.50 -1.51
C LEU A 9 -7.55 -13.70 -0.73
N ALA A 10 -8.42 -14.63 -0.33
CA ALA A 10 -8.03 -15.79 0.46
C ALA A 10 -7.06 -16.75 -0.29
N ALA A 11 -7.00 -16.67 -1.61
CA ALA A 11 -6.08 -17.46 -2.44
C ALA A 11 -4.78 -16.70 -2.78
N ALA A 12 -4.68 -15.42 -2.43
CA ALA A 12 -3.51 -14.60 -2.68
C ALA A 12 -2.63 -14.52 -1.44
N ASP A 13 -1.32 -14.50 -1.65
CA ASP A 13 -0.35 -14.30 -0.57
C ASP A 13 -0.24 -12.81 -0.17
N LEU A 14 -0.43 -11.92 -1.15
CA LEU A 14 -0.25 -10.48 -0.98
C LEU A 14 -1.25 -9.67 -1.81
N LEU A 15 -1.91 -8.70 -1.18
CA LEU A 15 -2.64 -7.62 -1.85
C LEU A 15 -1.75 -6.38 -1.94
N ILE A 16 -1.55 -5.85 -3.15
CA ILE A 16 -0.96 -4.52 -3.37
C ILE A 16 -2.03 -3.59 -3.92
N THR A 17 -2.24 -2.45 -3.27
CA THR A 17 -3.17 -1.40 -3.73
C THR A 17 -2.54 -0.01 -3.64
N GLY A 18 -3.24 1.03 -4.08
CA GLY A 18 -2.70 2.39 -3.96
C GLY A 18 -3.69 3.49 -4.30
N GLU A 19 -3.32 4.71 -3.91
CA GLU A 19 -4.06 5.93 -4.26
C GLU A 19 -3.13 7.15 -4.39
N GLY A 20 -3.60 8.20 -5.07
CA GLY A 20 -2.81 9.42 -5.26
C GLY A 20 -2.52 10.18 -3.96
N ARG A 21 -3.47 10.22 -3.01
CA ARG A 21 -3.31 10.92 -1.73
C ARG A 21 -4.02 10.18 -0.60
N PHE A 22 -3.22 9.67 0.33
CA PHE A 22 -3.68 9.01 1.53
C PHE A 22 -3.91 10.02 2.66
N ASN A 23 -5.05 9.95 3.35
CA ASN A 23 -5.32 10.75 4.55
C ASN A 23 -6.19 9.95 5.53
N ARG A 24 -6.43 10.47 6.74
CA ARG A 24 -7.24 9.77 7.76
C ARG A 24 -8.63 9.34 7.28
N SER A 25 -9.24 10.04 6.31
CA SER A 25 -10.53 9.64 5.71
C SER A 25 -10.40 8.48 4.71
N SER A 26 -9.20 8.22 4.18
CA SER A 26 -8.93 7.03 3.36
C SER A 26 -9.10 5.74 4.15
N LEU A 27 -8.80 5.76 5.45
CA LEU A 27 -9.03 4.67 6.40
C LEU A 27 -10.51 4.50 6.78
N LEU A 28 -11.36 5.52 6.57
CA LEU A 28 -12.76 5.54 7.02
C LEU A 28 -13.75 5.15 5.91
N GLY A 29 -13.37 4.21 5.02
CA GLY A 29 -14.30 3.61 4.05
C GLY A 29 -14.14 4.05 2.58
N LYS A 30 -12.96 4.56 2.19
CA LYS A 30 -12.61 4.73 0.76
C LYS A 30 -12.00 3.46 0.17
N ALA A 31 -11.78 3.45 -1.14
CA ALA A 31 -11.30 2.27 -1.89
C ALA A 31 -10.09 1.56 -1.26
N VAL A 32 -9.12 2.31 -0.72
CA VAL A 32 -7.94 1.71 -0.04
C VAL A 32 -8.34 1.11 1.32
N GLY A 33 -9.04 1.86 2.18
CA GLY A 33 -9.50 1.34 3.48
C GLY A 33 -10.37 0.09 3.35
N GLU A 34 -11.32 0.07 2.40
CA GLU A 34 -12.15 -1.10 2.11
C GLU A 34 -11.33 -2.29 1.61
N ALA A 35 -10.34 -2.06 0.74
CA ALA A 35 -9.47 -3.13 0.26
C ALA A 35 -8.60 -3.72 1.39
N LEU A 36 -8.06 -2.87 2.27
CA LEU A 36 -7.29 -3.28 3.44
C LEU A 36 -8.16 -4.05 4.44
N GLU A 37 -9.38 -3.59 4.71
CA GLU A 37 -10.31 -4.29 5.60
C GLU A 37 -10.71 -5.66 5.03
N ARG A 38 -10.95 -5.76 3.72
CA ARG A 38 -11.23 -7.04 3.07
C ARG A 38 -10.05 -8.00 3.14
N ALA A 39 -8.84 -7.53 2.90
CA ALA A 39 -7.62 -8.35 3.04
C ALA A 39 -7.45 -8.83 4.49
N HIS A 40 -7.66 -7.95 5.47
CA HIS A 40 -7.64 -8.31 6.88
C HIS A 40 -8.66 -9.41 7.21
N ARG A 41 -9.91 -9.26 6.76
CA ARG A 41 -10.96 -10.29 6.95
C ARG A 41 -10.63 -11.62 6.26
N ALA A 42 -9.93 -11.58 5.12
CA ALA A 42 -9.46 -12.76 4.39
C ALA A 42 -8.15 -13.35 4.97
N ARG A 43 -7.53 -12.69 5.96
CA ARG A 43 -6.18 -12.98 6.49
C ARG A 43 -5.08 -12.95 5.43
N THR A 44 -5.22 -12.06 4.46
CA THR A 44 -4.24 -11.80 3.40
C THR A 44 -3.36 -10.64 3.80
N THR A 45 -2.04 -10.78 3.65
CA THR A 45 -1.11 -9.67 3.84
C THR A 45 -1.42 -8.56 2.85
N ALA A 46 -1.38 -7.31 3.30
CA ALA A 46 -1.68 -6.16 2.45
C ALA A 46 -0.59 -5.10 2.54
N ALA A 47 -0.19 -4.62 1.36
CA ALA A 47 0.70 -3.50 1.15
C ALA A 47 -0.01 -2.43 0.32
N PHE A 48 0.35 -1.17 0.53
CA PHE A 48 -0.16 -0.11 -0.33
C PHE A 48 0.81 1.02 -0.60
N VAL A 49 0.65 1.62 -1.78
CA VAL A 49 1.46 2.75 -2.25
C VAL A 49 0.59 4.01 -2.27
N ALA A 50 0.99 5.02 -1.52
CA ALA A 50 0.37 6.34 -1.53
C ALA A 50 1.23 7.30 -2.34
N GLY A 51 0.62 8.12 -3.20
CA GLY A 51 1.33 9.22 -3.85
C GLY A 51 1.84 10.22 -2.79
N GLN A 52 0.97 10.60 -1.86
CA GLN A 52 1.30 11.44 -0.70
C GLN A 52 0.57 10.94 0.55
N ILE A 53 1.18 11.09 1.72
CA ILE A 53 0.51 10.88 3.01
C ILE A 53 0.21 12.24 3.63
N ALA A 54 -1.06 12.51 3.93
CA ALA A 54 -1.47 13.67 4.70
C ALA A 54 -1.25 13.43 6.20
N ALA A 55 -1.11 14.50 6.98
CA ALA A 55 -0.94 14.44 8.43
C ALA A 55 -1.99 13.54 9.10
N GLY A 56 -1.54 12.61 9.95
CA GLY A 56 -2.39 11.63 10.65
C GLY A 56 -2.84 10.46 9.78
N GLY A 57 -2.17 10.22 8.64
CA GLY A 57 -2.34 9.05 7.77
C GLY A 57 -1.26 7.98 7.96
N ASP A 58 -0.47 8.09 9.01
CA ASP A 58 0.53 7.13 9.45
C ASP A 58 -0.12 6.11 10.39
N GLY A 59 -0.12 4.81 10.04
CA GLY A 59 -0.57 3.79 11.00
C GLY A 59 -1.18 2.48 10.51
N ALA A 60 -0.94 1.99 9.29
CA ALA A 60 -1.37 0.63 8.96
C ALA A 60 -0.51 -0.03 7.86
N GLY A 61 -0.02 -1.24 8.12
CA GLY A 61 0.56 -2.16 7.13
C GLY A 61 1.88 -1.71 6.49
N MET A 62 2.27 -2.43 5.44
CA MET A 62 3.39 -2.07 4.55
C MET A 62 2.96 -0.88 3.69
N LEU A 63 3.37 0.33 4.10
CA LEU A 63 3.00 1.59 3.46
C LEU A 63 4.23 2.27 2.86
N VAL A 64 4.17 2.54 1.54
CA VAL A 64 5.20 3.33 0.85
C VAL A 64 4.61 4.63 0.30
N SER A 65 5.27 5.75 0.57
CA SER A 65 4.90 7.08 0.08
C SER A 65 5.83 7.51 -1.05
N LEU A 66 5.28 7.87 -2.21
CA LEU A 66 6.07 8.32 -3.35
C LEU A 66 6.79 9.64 -3.05
N THR A 67 6.17 10.56 -2.31
CA THR A 67 6.83 11.80 -1.87
C THR A 67 7.93 11.56 -0.85
N THR A 68 7.82 10.50 -0.05
CA THR A 68 8.88 10.13 0.88
C THR A 68 10.05 9.52 0.12
N LEU A 69 9.79 8.61 -0.83
CA LEU A 69 10.84 8.03 -1.69
C LEU A 69 11.52 9.08 -2.57
N ALA A 70 10.75 10.03 -3.09
CA ALA A 70 11.27 11.09 -3.95
C ALA A 70 11.93 12.24 -3.19
N GLY A 71 11.80 12.28 -1.85
CA GLY A 71 12.24 13.39 -1.00
C GLY A 71 11.29 14.60 -1.00
N ASP A 72 10.59 14.84 -2.11
CA ASP A 72 9.60 15.93 -2.22
C ASP A 72 8.48 15.63 -3.24
N ASP A 73 7.48 16.51 -3.23
CA ASP A 73 6.27 16.41 -4.03
C ASP A 73 6.45 16.76 -5.52
N ALA A 74 7.35 17.68 -5.84
CA ALA A 74 7.68 18.02 -7.22
C ALA A 74 8.44 16.86 -7.90
N SER A 75 9.42 16.29 -7.20
CA SER A 75 10.22 15.14 -7.64
C SER A 75 9.35 13.89 -7.85
N ALA A 76 8.39 13.64 -6.96
CA ALA A 76 7.43 12.55 -7.11
C ALA A 76 6.57 12.69 -8.37
N ARG A 77 6.00 13.89 -8.59
CA ARG A 77 5.14 14.18 -9.75
C ARG A 77 5.88 14.28 -11.07
N ALA A 78 7.16 14.64 -11.06
CA ALA A 78 7.96 14.71 -12.28
C ALA A 78 8.18 13.33 -12.91
N ARG A 79 8.19 12.27 -12.10
CA ARG A 79 8.49 10.90 -12.54
C ARG A 79 7.60 9.83 -11.88
N PRO A 80 6.27 9.89 -12.01
CA PRO A 80 5.35 9.06 -11.23
C PRO A 80 5.55 7.56 -11.49
N LEU A 81 5.74 7.16 -12.76
CA LEU A 81 5.98 5.74 -13.11
C LEU A 81 7.32 5.23 -12.59
N TYR A 82 8.34 6.08 -12.53
CA TYR A 82 9.64 5.73 -11.94
C TYR A 82 9.47 5.46 -10.45
N TRP A 83 8.78 6.34 -9.73
CA TRP A 83 8.59 6.18 -8.29
C TRP A 83 7.65 5.03 -7.93
N ILE A 84 6.61 4.75 -8.73
CA ILE A 84 5.77 3.55 -8.55
C ILE A 84 6.60 2.27 -8.67
N ARG A 85 7.54 2.20 -9.63
CA ARG A 85 8.43 1.02 -9.76
C ARG A 85 9.35 0.86 -8.57
N ASN A 86 9.93 1.96 -8.08
CA ASN A 86 10.78 1.95 -6.89
C ASN A 86 9.98 1.56 -5.64
N ALA A 87 8.74 2.02 -5.51
CA ALA A 87 7.85 1.60 -4.44
C ALA A 87 7.55 0.10 -4.50
N GLY A 88 7.30 -0.44 -5.68
CA GLY A 88 7.15 -1.89 -5.87
C GLY A 88 8.40 -2.68 -5.48
N ALA A 89 9.59 -2.18 -5.83
CA ALA A 89 10.85 -2.81 -5.44
C ALA A 89 11.06 -2.79 -3.92
N ALA A 90 10.78 -1.66 -3.26
CA ALA A 90 10.87 -1.55 -1.80
C ALA A 90 9.91 -2.52 -1.11
N LEU A 91 8.64 -2.59 -1.57
CA LEU A 91 7.66 -3.53 -1.03
C LEU A 91 8.07 -5.00 -1.23
N ALA A 92 8.72 -5.33 -2.35
CA ALA A 92 9.18 -6.69 -2.60
C ALA A 92 10.34 -7.09 -1.67
N THR A 93 11.25 -6.16 -1.35
CA THR A 93 12.30 -6.37 -0.35
C THR A 93 11.69 -6.62 1.02
N ASP A 94 10.80 -5.74 1.49
CA ASP A 94 10.16 -5.86 2.81
C ASP A 94 9.34 -7.16 2.92
N ALA A 95 8.63 -7.55 1.85
CA ALA A 95 7.85 -8.80 1.82
C ALA A 95 8.75 -10.05 1.86
N SER A 96 9.98 -9.97 1.36
CA SER A 96 10.93 -11.09 1.38
C SER A 96 11.61 -11.23 2.75
N GLU A 97 11.80 -10.13 3.48
CA GLU A 97 12.38 -10.13 4.84
C GLU A 97 11.33 -10.51 5.91
N GLY A 98 10.05 -10.27 5.66
CA GLY A 98 8.94 -10.64 6.55
C GLY A 98 8.70 -12.14 6.72
N ASP A 99 9.39 -13.00 5.95
CA ASP A 99 9.33 -14.47 6.06
C ASP A 99 10.31 -15.03 7.12
N GLU A 100 11.32 -14.24 7.57
CA GLU A 100 12.34 -14.67 8.55
C GLU A 100 12.01 -14.36 10.02
N VAL A 101 10.74 -14.47 10.44
CA VAL A 101 10.39 -14.44 11.87
C VAL A 101 9.57 -15.65 12.27
N VAL A 102 10.25 -16.80 12.36
CA VAL A 102 9.83 -17.93 13.22
C VAL A 102 11.06 -18.48 13.94
N SER A 103 11.17 -18.15 15.22
CA SER A 103 11.69 -19.03 16.28
C SER A 103 11.14 -18.58 17.63
#